data_AF-A0A928Y1X7-F1
#
_entry.id   AF-A0A928Y1X7-F1
#
_cell.length_a   1.000
_cell.length_b   1.000
_cell.length_c   1.000
_cell.angle_alpha   90.00
_cell.angle_beta   90.00
_cell.angle_gamma   90.00
#
_symmetry.space_group_name_H-M   'P 1'
#
loop_
_entity.id
_entity.type
_entity.pdbx_description
1 polymer ?
#
loop_
_entity_poly.entity_id
_entity_poly.type
_entity_poly.pdbx_seq_one_letter_code
_entity_poly.pdbx_strand_id
1 'polypeptide(L)' 'MRAGFGKRLLFGSDQMYWPEAIGMAVEAIESAPFLTQDEKRDILYNNAVRFLRIKDR' A
#
# COMPACT_ATOMS: atom_id res chain seq x y z
N MET A 1 9.66 6.36 7.50
CA MET A 1 10.51 6.27 6.29
C MET A 1 11.58 7.35 6.28
N ARG A 2 12.86 7.02 6.08
CA ARG A 2 13.98 7.97 6.24
C ARG A 2 14.46 8.64 4.94
N ALA A 3 14.15 8.08 3.77
CA ALA A 3 14.62 8.56 2.47
C ALA A 3 13.60 9.44 1.69
N GLY A 4 12.49 9.85 2.31
CA GLY A 4 11.51 10.76 1.70
C GLY A 4 10.58 10.15 0.63
N PHE A 5 10.59 8.83 0.44
CA PHE A 5 9.79 8.15 -0.59
C PHE A 5 8.39 7.70 -0.15
N GLY A 6 7.99 7.92 1.10
CA GLY A 6 6.74 7.34 1.63
C GLY A 6 5.47 7.73 0.88
N LYS A 7 5.46 8.90 0.23
CA LYS A 7 4.34 9.35 -0.59
C LYS A 7 4.36 8.84 -2.04
N ARG A 8 5.35 8.02 -2.43
CA ARG A 8 5.56 7.54 -3.81
C ARG A 8 5.51 6.01 -3.93
N LEU A 9 5.21 5.31 -2.84
CA LEU A 9 5.10 3.85 -2.80
C LEU A 9 3.62 3.45 -2.84
N LEU A 10 3.24 2.60 -3.77
CA LEU A 10 1.87 2.12 -3.93
C LEU A 10 1.87 0.60 -3.85
N PHE A 11 0.85 0.01 -3.24
CA PHE A 11 0.59 -1.42 -3.30
C PHE A 11 -0.07 -1.81 -4.63
N GLY A 12 0.40 -2.93 -5.20
CA GLY A 12 -0.25 -3.62 -6.30
C GLY A 12 0.04 -5.11 -6.16
N SER A 13 -1.00 -5.95 -6.21
CA SER A 13 -0.85 -7.39 -5.97
C SER A 13 -0.26 -8.15 -7.15
N ASP A 14 -0.44 -7.61 -8.38
CA ASP A 14 -0.10 -8.28 -9.65
C ASP A 14 -0.62 -9.73 -9.72
N GLN A 15 -1.74 -9.99 -9.03
CA GLN A 15 -2.24 -11.34 -8.87
C GLN A 15 -2.96 -11.77 -10.15
N MET A 16 -2.54 -12.91 -10.71
CA MET A 16 -3.16 -13.51 -11.90
C MET A 16 -3.82 -14.87 -11.64
N TYR A 17 -3.23 -15.71 -10.80
CA TYR A 17 -3.66 -17.11 -10.62
C TYR A 17 -3.83 -17.56 -9.17
N TRP A 18 -3.24 -16.86 -8.20
CA TRP A 18 -3.24 -17.25 -6.79
C TRP A 18 -3.99 -16.23 -5.88
N PRO A 19 -5.29 -16.41 -5.61
CA PRO A 19 -6.10 -15.42 -4.90
C PRO A 19 -5.60 -15.07 -3.48
N GLU A 20 -5.03 -16.05 -2.78
CA GLU A 20 -4.54 -15.91 -1.41
C GLU A 20 -3.34 -14.95 -1.31
N ALA A 21 -2.60 -14.76 -2.42
CA ALA A 21 -1.44 -13.87 -2.47
C ALA A 21 -1.79 -12.42 -2.14
N ILE A 22 -3.02 -11.97 -2.45
CA ILE A 22 -3.48 -10.62 -2.12
C ILE A 22 -3.50 -10.43 -0.60
N GLY A 23 -4.14 -11.37 0.12
CA GLY A 23 -4.26 -11.31 1.58
C GLY A 23 -2.90 -11.35 2.27
N MET A 24 -2.04 -12.29 1.86
CA MET A 24 -0.68 -12.41 2.41
C MET A 24 0.16 -11.13 2.20
N ALA A 25 0.05 -10.49 1.04
CA ALA A 25 0.80 -9.28 0.75
C ALA A 25 0.29 -8.07 1.56
N VAL A 26 -1.02 -7.96 1.78
CA VAL A 26 -1.61 -6.95 2.67
C VAL A 26 -1.15 -7.19 4.12
N GLU A 27 -1.20 -8.43 4.60
CA GLU A 27 -0.76 -8.78 5.96
C GLU A 27 0.73 -8.48 6.18
N ALA A 28 1.58 -8.68 5.16
CA ALA A 28 2.99 -8.33 5.23
C ALA A 28 3.22 -6.81 5.44
N ILE A 29 2.38 -5.96 4.84
CA ILE A 29 2.44 -4.50 5.03
C ILE A 29 1.88 -4.12 6.41
N GLU A 30 0.74 -4.69 6.80
CA GLU A 30 0.07 -4.41 8.07
C GLU A 30 0.88 -4.86 9.30
N SER A 31 1.63 -5.96 9.18
CA SER A 31 2.48 -6.47 10.26
C SER A 31 3.86 -5.81 10.35
N ALA A 32 4.25 -4.97 9.37
CA ALA A 32 5.57 -4.36 9.33
C ALA A 32 5.77 -3.38 10.51
N PRO A 33 6.70 -3.67 11.46
CA PRO A 33 6.82 -2.89 12.70
C PRO A 33 7.50 -1.54 12.51
N PHE A 34 8.17 -1.35 11.36
CA PHE A 34 8.88 -0.11 11.02
C PHE A 34 8.01 0.91 10.27
N LEU A 35 6.76 0.58 9.97
CA LEU A 35 5.79 1.48 9.33
C LEU A 35 4.80 2.00 10.37
N THR A 36 4.54 3.31 10.33
CA THR A 36 3.41 3.88 11.08
C THR A 36 2.08 3.50 10.43
N GLN A 37 0.98 3.68 11.16
CA GLN A 37 -0.37 3.48 10.61
C GLN A 37 -0.64 4.37 9.39
N ASP A 38 -0.18 5.62 9.42
CA ASP A 38 -0.32 6.55 8.30
C ASP A 38 0.50 6.09 7.08
N GLU A 39 1.72 5.57 7.28
CA GLU A 39 2.55 5.05 6.19
C GLU A 39 1.93 3.80 5.55
N LYS A 40 1.31 2.92 6.36
CA LYS A 40 0.56 1.76 5.85
C LYS A 40 -0.64 2.22 5.02
N ARG A 41 -1.42 3.18 5.51
CA ARG A 41 -2.55 3.78 4.79
C ARG A 41 -2.11 4.46 3.50
N ASP A 42 -0.95 5.11 3.50
CA ASP A 42 -0.40 5.72 2.29
C ASP A 42 -0.10 4.67 1.21
N ILE A 43 0.58 3.57 1.59
CA ILE A 43 0.96 2.49 0.67
C ILE A 43 -0.28 1.78 0.12
N LEU A 44 -1.23 1.44 0.99
CA LEU A 44 -2.43 0.67 0.64
C LEU A 44 -3.54 1.51 -0.01
N TYR A 45 -3.49 2.85 0.09
CA TYR A 45 -4.61 3.69 -0.36
C TYR A 45 -4.22 5.10 -0.81
N ASN A 46 -3.79 5.98 0.10
CA ASN A 46 -3.75 7.43 -0.19
C ASN A 46 -2.86 7.78 -1.38
N ASN A 47 -1.74 7.08 -1.55
CA ASN A 47 -0.82 7.32 -2.65
C ASN A 47 -1.46 6.97 -3.99
N ALA A 48 -2.23 5.88 -4.06
CA ALA A 48 -2.95 5.47 -5.26
C ALA A 48 -4.06 6.47 -5.60
N VAL A 49 -4.87 6.89 -4.62
CA VAL A 49 -5.93 7.90 -4.81
C VAL A 49 -5.37 9.18 -5.39
N ARG A 50 -4.29 9.71 -4.79
CA ARG A 50 -3.63 10.94 -5.24
C ARG A 50 -2.98 10.79 -6.61
N PHE A 51 -2.24 9.71 -6.85
CA PHE A 51 -1.47 9.51 -8.08
C PHE A 51 -2.39 9.24 -9.29
N LEU A 52 -3.39 8.37 -9.12
CA LEU A 52 -4.32 7.97 -10.17
C LEU A 52 -5.53 8.91 -10.30
N ARG A 53 -5.62 9.95 -9.47
CA ARG A 53 -6.73 10.93 -9.45
C ARG A 53 -8.09 10.25 -9.29
N ILE A 54 -8.13 9.22 -8.45
CA ILE A 54 -9.38 8.52 -8.15
C ILE A 54 -10.26 9.49 -7.37
N LYS A 55 -11.51 9.66 -7.83
CA LYS A 55 -12.51 10.41 -7.06
C LYS A 55 -12.90 9.54 -5.87
N ASP A 56 -12.41 9.91 -4.70
CA ASP A 56 -12.88 9.32 -3.46
C ASP A 56 -14.29 9.86 -3.14
N ARG A 57 -15.10 9.04 -2.48
CA ARG A 57 -16.51 9.35 -2.19
C ARG A 57 -16.67 10.32 -1.05
#